data_AF-A0A3G6TNH9-F1
#
_entry.id   AF-A0A3G6TNH9-F1
#
_cell.length_a   1.000
_cell.length_b   1.000
_cell.length_c   1.000
_cell.angle_alpha   90.00
_cell.angle_beta   90.00
_cell.angle_gamma   90.00
#
_symmetry.space_group_name_H-M   'P 1'
#
loop_
_entity.id
_entity.type
_entity.pdbx_description
1 polymer ?
#
loop_
_entity_poly.entity_id
_entity_poly.type
_entity_poly.pdbx_seq_one_letter_code
_entity_poly.pdbx_strand_id
1 'polypeptide(L)'
;MKKNFFDRFADWAAYFTGSPWAFLGAAALVLIWAATGPLFRFSETWQMIINTGTTIITFLMVFLIQKAQNKDSKAIQIKLNELIAASKKASNRIVDIEDLTEEELDQLHKFYENLGKQREKKSVPDSEYQKR
;
A
#
# COMPACT_ATOMS: atom_id res chain seq x y z
N MET A 1 3.44 -19.16 11.52
CA MET A 1 4.29 -19.09 10.31
C MET A 1 5.71 -18.70 10.72
N LYS A 2 6.71 -19.52 10.39
CA LYS A 2 8.13 -19.22 10.68
C LYS A 2 8.49 -17.89 10.00
N LYS A 3 8.82 -16.84 10.76
CA LYS A 3 9.33 -15.59 10.17
C LYS A 3 10.61 -15.94 9.42
N ASN A 4 10.57 -15.89 8.10
CA ASN A 4 11.75 -16.13 7.27
C ASN A 4 12.79 -15.08 7.64
N PHE A 5 14.08 -15.45 7.61
CA PHE A 5 15.17 -14.52 7.94
C PHE A 5 15.05 -13.19 7.18
N PHE A 6 14.61 -13.26 5.91
CA PHE A 6 14.33 -12.11 5.05
C PHE A 6 13.15 -11.25 5.53
N ASP A 7 12.13 -11.81 6.19
CA ASP A 7 11.03 -11.04 6.78
C ASP A 7 11.50 -10.24 7.99
N ARG A 8 12.31 -10.87 8.86
CA ARG A 8 12.86 -10.19 10.04
C ARG A 8 13.84 -9.09 9.65
N PHE A 9 14.68 -9.36 8.65
CA PHE A 9 15.62 -8.37 8.13
C PHE A 9 14.90 -7.18 7.48
N ALA A 10 13.89 -7.44 6.65
CA ALA A 10 13.13 -6.36 6.00
C ALA A 10 12.34 -5.52 7.01
N ASP A 11 11.65 -6.15 7.97
CA ASP A 11 10.94 -5.45 9.04
C ASP A 11 11.91 -4.58 9.88
N TRP A 12 13.09 -5.13 10.23
CA TRP A 12 14.12 -4.39 10.98
C TRP A 12 14.70 -3.23 10.17
N ALA A 13 15.03 -3.45 8.89
CA ALA A 13 15.58 -2.43 8.02
C ALA A 13 14.58 -1.29 7.78
N ALA A 14 13.30 -1.60 7.55
CA ALA A 14 12.23 -0.61 7.40
C ALA A 14 12.04 0.20 8.69
N TYR A 15 12.06 -0.45 9.85
CA TYR A 15 11.96 0.22 11.14
C TYR A 15 13.17 1.13 11.42
N PHE A 16 14.38 0.62 11.17
CA PHE A 16 15.63 1.34 11.42
C PHE A 16 15.72 2.59 10.55
N THR A 17 15.52 2.44 9.24
CA THR A 17 15.58 3.54 8.25
C THR A 17 14.50 4.62 8.47
N GLY A 18 13.35 4.27 9.04
CA GLY A 18 12.32 5.24 9.43
C GLY A 18 12.61 6.00 10.74
N SER A 19 13.67 5.63 11.48
CA SER A 19 13.97 6.23 12.78
C SER A 19 14.76 7.55 12.67
N PRO A 20 14.57 8.50 13.61
CA PRO A 20 15.37 9.73 13.68
C PRO A 20 16.88 9.47 13.80
N TRP A 21 17.27 8.36 14.43
CA TRP A 21 18.67 7.96 14.57
C TRP A 21 19.32 7.55 13.26
N ALA A 22 18.58 6.89 12.36
CA ALA A 22 19.09 6.58 11.03
C ALA A 22 19.29 7.83 10.19
N PHE A 23 18.40 8.82 10.30
CA PHE A 23 18.59 10.12 9.66
C PHE A 23 19.85 10.83 10.15
N LEU A 24 20.06 10.90 11.48
CA LEU A 24 21.27 11.48 12.06
C LEU A 24 22.55 10.74 11.61
N GLY A 25 22.51 9.41 11.57
CA GLY A 25 23.61 8.59 11.07
C GLY A 25 23.92 8.85 9.59
N ALA A 26 22.89 8.92 8.75
CA ALA A 26 23.03 9.24 7.32
C ALA A 26 23.57 10.66 7.13
N ALA A 27 23.07 11.64 7.87
CA ALA A 27 23.55 13.01 7.82
C ALA A 27 25.02 13.12 8.24
N ALA A 28 25.41 12.45 9.34
CA ALA A 28 26.81 12.38 9.77
C ALA A 28 27.70 11.73 8.71
N LEU A 29 27.25 10.65 8.06
CA LEU A 29 27.98 9.98 6.99
C LEU A 29 28.20 10.91 5.79
N VAL A 30 27.18 11.67 5.38
CA VAL A 30 27.29 12.68 4.32
C VAL A 30 28.25 13.80 4.70
N LEU A 31 28.22 14.27 5.96
CA LEU A 31 29.15 15.28 6.46
C LEU A 31 30.60 14.80 6.47
N ILE A 32 30.84 13.56 6.92
CA ILE A 32 32.19 12.94 6.89
C ILE A 32 32.68 12.81 5.46
N TRP A 33 31.83 12.36 4.54
CA TRP A 33 32.16 12.28 3.11
C TRP A 33 32.48 13.67 2.53
N ALA A 34 31.69 14.69 2.84
CA ALA A 34 31.95 16.06 2.39
C ALA A 34 33.27 16.62 2.96
N ALA A 35 33.57 16.34 4.23
CA ALA A 35 34.79 16.78 4.89
C ALA A 35 36.06 16.05 4.39
N THR A 36 35.92 14.82 3.91
CA THR A 36 37.01 14.05 3.29
C THR A 36 37.20 14.39 1.80
N GLY A 37 36.20 14.98 1.15
CA GLY A 37 36.27 15.45 -0.25
C GLY A 37 37.47 16.33 -0.63
N PRO A 38 37.85 17.35 0.18
CA PRO A 38 39.02 18.18 -0.07
C PRO A 38 40.34 17.41 -0.16
N LEU A 39 40.50 16.33 0.62
CA LEU A 39 41.69 15.46 0.58
C LEU A 39 41.83 14.78 -0.79
N PHE A 40 40.70 14.42 -1.41
CA PHE A 40 40.64 13.77 -2.72
C PHE A 40 40.39 14.76 -3.88
N ARG A 41 40.44 16.07 -3.61
CA ARG A 41 40.14 17.14 -4.57
C ARG A 41 38.78 16.98 -5.26
N PHE A 42 37.81 16.37 -4.58
CA PHE A 42 36.50 16.03 -5.16
C PHE A 42 36.60 15.30 -6.51
N SER A 43 37.51 14.32 -6.61
CA SER A 43 37.73 13.57 -7.85
C SER A 43 36.48 12.85 -8.36
N GLU A 44 36.45 12.57 -9.67
CA GLU A 44 35.37 11.80 -10.30
C GLU A 44 35.16 10.43 -9.63
N THR A 45 36.25 9.74 -9.27
CA THR A 45 36.17 8.46 -8.56
C THR A 45 35.57 8.61 -7.16
N TRP A 46 35.91 9.69 -6.45
CA TRP A 46 35.37 9.98 -5.13
C TRP A 46 33.86 10.23 -5.14
N GLN A 47 33.37 11.00 -6.13
CA GLN A 47 31.95 11.26 -6.32
C GLN A 47 31.19 10.01 -6.80
N MET A 48 31.80 9.23 -7.70
CA MET A 48 31.21 8.00 -8.21
C MET A 48 30.94 6.98 -7.11
N ILE A 49 31.83 6.84 -6.13
CA ILE A 49 31.65 5.87 -5.03
C ILE A 49 30.37 6.16 -4.23
N ILE A 50 30.16 7.43 -3.83
CA ILE A 50 28.96 7.77 -3.05
C ILE A 50 27.68 7.65 -3.90
N ASN A 51 27.75 8.05 -5.17
CA ASN A 51 26.59 8.02 -6.06
C ASN A 51 26.17 6.58 -6.36
N THR A 52 27.12 5.73 -6.76
CA THR A 52 26.88 4.31 -7.03
C THR A 52 26.42 3.58 -5.77
N GLY A 53 27.06 3.83 -4.62
CA GLY A 53 26.67 3.22 -3.35
C GLY A 53 25.25 3.59 -2.94
N THR A 54 24.91 4.88 -2.99
CA THR A 54 23.56 5.36 -2.64
C THR A 54 22.51 4.82 -3.59
N THR A 55 22.82 4.71 -4.89
CA THR A 55 21.90 4.13 -5.88
C THR A 55 21.59 2.68 -5.58
N ILE A 56 22.60 1.85 -5.28
CA ILE A 56 22.41 0.45 -4.91
C ILE A 56 21.56 0.33 -3.64
N ILE A 57 21.90 1.12 -2.60
CA ILE A 57 21.14 1.13 -1.34
C ILE A 57 19.68 1.52 -1.59
N THR A 58 19.44 2.58 -2.39
CA THR A 58 18.10 3.04 -2.73
C THR A 58 17.32 1.98 -3.50
N PHE A 59 17.94 1.32 -4.48
CA PHE A 59 17.31 0.22 -5.23
C PHE A 59 16.87 -0.92 -4.31
N LEU A 60 17.74 -1.34 -3.38
CA LEU A 60 17.40 -2.34 -2.37
C LEU A 60 16.29 -1.85 -1.44
N MET A 61 16.34 -0.57 -1.03
CA MET A 61 15.37 0.05 -0.14
C MET A 61 13.95 0.02 -0.73
N VAL A 62 13.81 0.23 -2.04
CA VAL A 62 12.52 0.13 -2.75
C VAL A 62 11.88 -1.24 -2.52
N PHE A 63 12.62 -2.34 -2.67
CA PHE A 63 12.09 -3.68 -2.41
C PHE A 63 11.74 -3.91 -0.93
N LEU A 64 12.54 -3.36 0.00
CA LEU A 64 12.26 -3.47 1.43
C LEU A 64 10.97 -2.72 1.81
N ILE A 65 10.79 -1.51 1.29
CA ILE A 65 9.57 -0.72 1.47
C ILE A 65 8.38 -1.44 0.86
N GLN A 66 8.48 -1.91 -0.39
CA GLN A 66 7.40 -2.66 -1.06
C GLN A 66 6.98 -3.88 -0.25
N LYS A 67 7.94 -4.59 0.35
CA LYS A 67 7.65 -5.75 1.19
C LYS A 67 6.93 -5.36 2.48
N ALA A 68 7.39 -4.31 3.15
CA ALA A 68 6.72 -3.80 4.36
C ALA A 68 5.29 -3.34 4.03
N GLN A 69 5.12 -2.60 2.93
CA GLN A 69 3.82 -2.13 2.44
C GLN A 69 2.89 -3.28 2.05
N ASN A 70 3.36 -4.30 1.35
CA ASN A 70 2.54 -5.45 0.95
C ASN A 70 1.94 -6.19 2.15
N LYS A 71 2.69 -6.27 3.27
CA LYS A 71 2.21 -6.86 4.52
C LYS A 71 1.15 -6.00 5.20
N ASP A 72 1.36 -4.68 5.23
CA ASP A 72 0.42 -3.74 5.83
C ASP A 72 -0.90 -3.65 5.04
N SER A 73 -0.83 -3.66 3.70
CA SER A 73 -2.01 -3.70 2.83
C SER A 73 -2.89 -4.92 3.11
N LYS A 74 -2.29 -6.11 3.25
CA LYS A 74 -3.03 -7.34 3.62
C LYS A 74 -3.68 -7.23 4.99
N ALA A 75 -3.02 -6.61 5.96
CA ALA A 75 -3.58 -6.43 7.29
C ALA A 75 -4.77 -5.46 7.28
N ILE A 76 -4.74 -4.43 6.43
CA ILE A 76 -5.86 -3.50 6.21
C ILE A 76 -7.05 -4.25 5.60
N GLN A 77 -6.84 -5.05 4.54
CA GLN A 77 -7.88 -5.86 3.91
C GLN A 77 -8.59 -6.77 4.93
N ILE A 78 -7.84 -7.54 5.72
CA ILE A 78 -8.41 -8.43 6.74
C ILE A 78 -9.26 -7.66 7.77
N LYS A 79 -8.77 -6.50 8.25
CA LYS A 79 -9.52 -5.67 9.21
C LYS A 79 -10.80 -5.10 8.60
N LEU A 80 -10.77 -4.67 7.34
CA LEU A 80 -11.96 -4.20 6.62
C LEU A 80 -12.95 -5.34 6.43
N ASN A 81 -12.49 -6.53 6.05
CA ASN A 81 -13.32 -7.72 5.88
C ASN A 81 -14.01 -8.11 7.19
N GLU A 82 -13.29 -8.04 8.31
CA GLU A 82 -13.86 -8.26 9.64
C GLU A 82 -14.90 -7.20 10.03
N LEU A 83 -14.64 -5.91 9.77
CA LEU A 83 -15.60 -4.82 10.01
C LEU A 83 -16.86 -4.96 9.14
N ILE A 84 -16.70 -5.32 7.87
CA ILE A 84 -17.80 -5.58 6.93
C ILE A 84 -18.64 -6.75 7.43
N ALA A 85 -18.01 -7.85 7.85
CA ALA A 85 -18.69 -9.02 8.40
C ALA A 85 -19.41 -8.73 9.74
N ALA A 86 -18.79 -7.94 10.63
CA ALA A 86 -19.35 -7.58 11.93
C ALA A 86 -20.48 -6.54 11.85
N SER A 87 -20.45 -5.68 10.82
CA SER A 87 -21.54 -4.77 10.45
C SER A 87 -22.72 -5.58 9.89
N LYS A 88 -23.51 -6.18 10.81
CA LYS A 88 -24.76 -6.95 10.56
C LYS A 88 -25.43 -6.59 9.23
N LYS A 89 -25.34 -7.49 8.23
CA LYS A 89 -25.91 -7.44 6.86
C LYS A 89 -25.10 -6.77 5.73
N ALA A 90 -23.79 -6.59 5.82
CA ALA A 90 -23.04 -6.50 4.57
C ALA A 90 -23.05 -7.89 3.91
N SER A 91 -23.81 -8.03 2.81
CA SER A 91 -23.97 -9.28 2.07
C SER A 91 -22.59 -9.94 1.88
N ASN A 92 -22.48 -11.23 2.22
CA ASN A 92 -21.25 -12.07 2.13
C ASN A 92 -20.51 -12.01 0.77
N ARG A 93 -21.05 -11.30 -0.22
CA ARG A 93 -20.56 -11.08 -1.58
C ARG A 93 -19.62 -9.87 -1.77
N ILE A 94 -19.48 -8.98 -0.78
CA ILE A 94 -18.58 -7.79 -0.91
C ILE A 94 -17.21 -8.03 -0.25
N VAL A 95 -17.12 -8.99 0.67
CA VAL A 95 -15.97 -9.19 1.55
C VAL A 95 -14.66 -9.50 0.79
N ASP A 96 -14.71 -10.07 -0.42
CA ASP A 96 -13.51 -10.39 -1.20
C ASP A 96 -13.54 -9.80 -2.62
N ILE A 97 -14.09 -8.58 -2.78
CA ILE A 97 -14.24 -7.94 -4.11
C ILE A 97 -12.91 -7.74 -4.86
N GLU A 98 -11.81 -7.67 -4.12
CA GLU A 98 -10.44 -7.48 -4.61
C GLU A 98 -9.80 -8.74 -5.21
N ASP A 99 -10.33 -9.91 -4.88
CA ASP A 99 -9.89 -11.21 -5.41
C ASP A 99 -10.74 -11.66 -6.61
N LEU A 100 -11.80 -10.91 -6.95
CA LEU A 100 -12.66 -11.20 -8.10
C LEU A 100 -11.94 -10.93 -9.43
N THR A 101 -12.20 -11.79 -10.40
CA THR A 101 -11.83 -11.51 -11.80
C THR A 101 -12.65 -10.35 -12.35
N GLU A 102 -12.17 -9.73 -13.43
CA GLU A 102 -12.84 -8.58 -14.05
C GLU A 102 -14.26 -8.93 -14.55
N GLU A 103 -14.46 -10.17 -15.01
CA GLU A 103 -15.77 -10.70 -15.42
C GLU A 103 -16.73 -10.85 -14.23
N GLU A 104 -16.24 -11.32 -13.08
CA GLU A 104 -17.04 -11.44 -11.86
C GLU A 104 -17.39 -10.06 -11.26
N LEU A 105 -16.47 -9.10 -11.38
CA LEU A 105 -16.69 -7.71 -10.97
C LEU A 105 -17.79 -7.03 -11.82
N ASP A 106 -17.78 -7.27 -13.13
CA ASP A 106 -18.81 -6.75 -14.05
C ASP A 106 -20.19 -7.38 -13.79
N GLN A 107 -20.25 -8.68 -13.49
CA GLN A 107 -21.48 -9.35 -13.07
C GLN A 107 -22.03 -8.78 -11.75
N LEU A 108 -21.15 -8.52 -10.78
CA LEU A 108 -21.51 -7.93 -9.51
C LEU A 108 -22.05 -6.49 -9.70
N HIS A 109 -21.39 -5.70 -10.54
CA HIS A 109 -21.82 -4.34 -10.90
C HIS A 109 -23.24 -4.35 -11.50
N LYS A 110 -23.49 -5.20 -12.50
CA LYS A 110 -24.81 -5.37 -13.14
C LYS A 110 -25.89 -5.78 -12.15
N PHE A 111 -25.58 -6.67 -11.21
CA PHE A 111 -26.52 -7.10 -10.18
C PHE A 111 -26.98 -5.93 -9.28
N TYR A 112 -26.03 -5.08 -8.83
CA TYR A 112 -26.35 -3.91 -8.01
C TYR A 112 -27.05 -2.79 -8.79
N GLU A 113 -26.67 -2.56 -10.03
CA GLU A 113 -27.35 -1.60 -10.91
C GLU A 113 -28.84 -1.99 -11.09
N ASN A 114 -29.11 -3.27 -11.31
CA ASN A 114 -30.47 -3.81 -11.43
C ASN A 114 -31.26 -3.70 -10.11
N LEU A 115 -30.61 -3.92 -8.96
CA LEU A 115 -31.24 -3.69 -7.65
C LEU A 115 -31.59 -2.21 -7.41
N GLY A 116 -30.73 -1.29 -7.84
CA GLY A 116 -30.99 0.15 -7.81
C GLY A 116 -32.23 0.52 -8.63
N LYS A 117 -32.29 0.06 -9.89
CA LYS A 117 -33.44 0.26 -10.79
C LYS A 117 -34.74 -0.33 -10.25
N GLN A 118 -34.68 -1.48 -9.58
CA GLN A 118 -35.86 -2.11 -8.96
C GLN A 118 -36.36 -1.36 -7.72
N ARG A 119 -35.45 -0.73 -6.95
CA ARG A 119 -35.83 0.12 -5.82
C ARG A 119 -36.41 1.45 -6.28
N GLU A 120 -35.85 2.04 -7.33
CA GLU A 120 -36.34 3.27 -7.95
C GLU A 120 -37.75 3.09 -8.55
N LYS A 121 -38.00 1.96 -9.25
CA LYS A 121 -39.34 1.58 -9.73
C LYS A 121 -40.37 1.32 -8.62
N LYS A 122 -39.93 0.94 -7.41
CA LYS A 122 -40.83 0.74 -6.25
C LYS A 122 -41.08 2.02 -5.44
N SER A 123 -40.27 3.07 -5.62
CA SER A 123 -40.40 4.34 -4.91
C SER A 123 -41.24 5.40 -5.64
N VAL A 124 -41.74 5.10 -6.85
CA VAL A 124 -42.77 5.90 -7.53
C VAL A 124 -44.11 5.22 -7.26
N PRO A 125 -44.98 5.75 -6.38
CA PRO A 125 -46.36 5.30 -6.31
C PRO A 125 -47.03 5.65 -7.64
N ASP A 126 -47.70 4.67 -8.26
CA ASP A 126 -48.75 4.89 -9.26
C ASP A 126 -49.82 5.81 -8.65
N SER A 127 -49.63 7.13 -8.70
CA SER A 127 -50.65 8.13 -8.36
C SER A 127 -51.25 8.76 -9.62
N GLU A 128 -51.34 8.00 -10.71
CA GLU A 128 -52.02 8.43 -11.95
C GLU A 128 -53.24 7.56 -12.28
N TYR A 129 -54.06 7.24 -11.27
CA TYR A 129 -55.42 6.70 -11.47
C TYR A 129 -56.48 7.30 -10.53
N GLN A 130 -56.35 8.58 -10.14
CA GLN A 130 -57.52 9.32 -9.62
C GLN A 130 -57.54 10.78 -10.12
N LYS A 131 -58.64 11.09 -10.83
CA LYS A 131 -59.14 12.39 -11.29
C LYS A 131 -58.61 12.89 -12.65
N ARG A 132 -59.30 12.47 -13.71
CA ARG A 132 -60.30 13.30 -14.40
C ARG A 132 -61.30 12.44 -15.15
#